data_AF-A0AAW8T0M6-F1
#
_entry.id   AF-A0AAW8T0M6-F1
#
_cell.length_a   1.000
_cell.length_b   1.000
_cell.length_c   1.000
_cell.angle_alpha   90.00
_cell.angle_beta   90.00
_cell.angle_gamma   90.00
#
_symmetry.space_group_name_H-M   'P 1'
#
loop_
_entity.id
_entity.type
_entity.pdbx_description
1 polymer ?
#
loop_
_entity_poly.entity_id
_entity_poly.type
_entity_poly.pdbx_seq_one_letter_code
_entity_poly.pdbx_strand_id
1 'polypeptide(L)'
;MLRLQALQNKGYAKKYNLKSFIKEMPMSPNNNPNNGFSGRPDVIKPNIYHSIYAKPLAQWGNKYGKVADISGSSVETLKDELRKGNPVVVYVTGNYAKPVYGKYWWGTGIDNAHIVTLDGFNESNNTYHISDPNAGKYWVSASKFEASYNLRKYAVVVR
;
A
#
# COMPACT_ATOMS: atom_id res chain seq x y z
N MET A 1 4.40 -6.58 3.18
CA MET A 1 3.66 -7.65 3.89
C MET A 1 2.12 -7.46 3.88
N LEU A 2 1.62 -6.25 3.55
CA LEU A 2 0.19 -5.87 3.59
C LEU A 2 -0.73 -6.40 2.52
N ARG A 3 -0.15 -6.69 1.35
CA ARG A 3 -0.92 -7.01 0.15
C ARG A 3 -1.56 -8.39 0.27
N LEU A 4 -0.86 -9.32 0.93
CA LEU A 4 -1.39 -10.64 1.26
C LEU A 4 -2.48 -10.52 2.33
N GLN A 5 -2.28 -9.68 3.34
CA GLN A 5 -3.26 -9.50 4.41
C GLN A 5 -4.58 -8.90 3.90
N ALA A 6 -4.52 -7.91 3.00
CA ALA A 6 -5.73 -7.37 2.37
C ALA A 6 -6.50 -8.43 1.56
N LEU A 7 -5.77 -9.25 0.78
CA LEU A 7 -6.35 -10.40 0.07
C LEU A 7 -7.00 -11.40 1.03
N GLN A 8 -6.28 -11.78 2.09
CA GLN A 8 -6.76 -12.75 3.09
C GLN A 8 -7.97 -12.25 3.87
N ASN A 9 -7.97 -10.97 4.27
CA ASN A 9 -9.11 -10.32 4.90
C ASN A 9 -10.36 -10.37 4.01
N LYS A 10 -10.19 -10.20 2.69
CA LYS A 10 -11.28 -10.30 1.70
C LYS A 10 -11.63 -11.74 1.30
N GLY A 11 -10.86 -12.72 1.79
CA GLY A 11 -11.12 -14.14 1.59
C GLY A 11 -10.27 -14.80 0.49
N TYR A 12 -9.43 -14.05 -0.21
CA TYR A 12 -8.51 -14.54 -1.23
C TYR A 12 -7.17 -15.00 -0.65
N ALA A 13 -6.40 -15.76 -1.42
CA ALA A 13 -5.02 -16.15 -1.08
C ALA A 13 -4.81 -16.75 0.33
N LYS A 14 -5.86 -17.33 0.97
CA LYS A 14 -5.79 -17.89 2.34
C LYS A 14 -4.77 -19.01 2.50
N LYS A 15 -4.45 -19.71 1.41
CA LYS A 15 -3.48 -20.82 1.38
C LYS A 15 -2.03 -20.35 1.20
N TYR A 16 -1.81 -19.08 0.89
CA TYR A 16 -0.46 -18.53 0.69
C TYR A 16 0.13 -18.06 2.02
N ASN A 17 1.42 -18.35 2.23
CA ASN A 17 2.20 -17.72 3.27
C ASN A 17 3.01 -16.56 2.67
N LEU A 18 3.52 -15.69 3.54
CA LEU A 18 4.23 -14.48 3.12
C LEU A 18 5.43 -14.79 2.21
N LYS A 19 6.17 -15.85 2.51
CA LYS A 19 7.40 -16.21 1.80
C LYS A 19 7.10 -16.64 0.36
N SER A 20 6.11 -17.50 0.15
CA SER A 20 5.69 -17.90 -1.20
C SER A 20 5.10 -16.72 -1.96
N PHE A 21 4.30 -15.90 -1.29
CA PHE A 21 3.68 -14.72 -1.90
C PHE A 21 4.71 -13.68 -2.37
N ILE A 22 5.71 -13.33 -1.55
CA ILE A 22 6.75 -12.37 -1.97
C ILE A 22 7.61 -12.91 -3.10
N LYS A 23 7.86 -14.23 -3.17
CA LYS A 23 8.67 -14.84 -4.23
C LYS A 23 8.08 -14.66 -5.63
N GLU A 24 6.75 -14.56 -5.73
CA GLU A 24 6.03 -14.39 -7.00
C GLU A 24 5.85 -12.92 -7.40
N MET A 25 6.26 -11.98 -6.54
CA MET A 25 6.13 -10.55 -6.79
C MET A 25 6.98 -10.13 -7.99
N PRO A 26 6.42 -9.36 -8.96
CA PRO A 26 7.18 -8.93 -10.12
C PRO A 26 8.29 -7.98 -9.68
N MET A 27 9.53 -8.30 -10.06
CA MET A 27 10.68 -7.42 -9.86
C MET A 27 10.77 -6.42 -11.01
N SER A 28 11.13 -5.18 -10.70
CA SER A 28 11.32 -4.15 -11.71
C SER A 28 12.63 -4.39 -12.47
N PRO A 29 12.60 -4.51 -13.81
CA PRO A 29 13.81 -4.76 -14.60
C PRO A 29 14.80 -3.58 -14.58
N ASN A 30 14.33 -2.37 -14.24
CA ASN A 30 15.12 -1.14 -14.27
C ASN A 30 15.13 -0.39 -12.93
N ASN A 31 14.69 -1.02 -11.83
CA ASN A 31 14.55 -0.36 -10.52
C ASN A 31 13.58 0.84 -10.52
N ASN A 32 12.63 0.88 -11.45
CA ASN A 32 11.50 1.80 -11.41
C ASN A 32 10.31 1.14 -10.68
N PRO A 33 9.82 1.68 -9.54
CA PRO A 33 8.70 1.11 -8.80
C PRO A 33 7.37 1.10 -9.59
N ASN A 34 7.28 1.85 -10.69
CA ASN A 34 6.14 1.83 -11.61
C ASN A 34 6.08 0.55 -12.46
N ASN A 35 7.18 -0.20 -12.56
CA ASN A 35 7.30 -1.39 -13.41
C ASN A 35 7.35 -2.72 -12.63
N GLY A 36 7.30 -2.66 -11.30
CA GLY A 36 7.49 -3.81 -10.41
C GLY A 36 8.17 -3.38 -9.11
N PHE A 37 8.54 -4.34 -8.28
CA PHE A 37 9.31 -4.09 -7.07
C PHE A 37 10.73 -3.66 -7.43
N SER A 38 11.07 -2.42 -7.11
CA SER A 38 12.40 -1.87 -7.27
C SER A 38 13.29 -2.26 -6.09
N GLY A 39 14.56 -2.54 -6.39
CA GLY A 39 15.51 -3.03 -5.40
C GLY A 39 15.42 -4.52 -5.15
N ARG A 40 15.93 -4.96 -4.01
CA ARG A 40 16.04 -6.36 -3.64
C ARG A 40 15.73 -6.49 -2.15
N PRO A 41 14.88 -7.46 -1.72
CA PRO A 41 14.55 -7.62 -0.31
C PRO A 41 15.79 -7.92 0.57
N ASP A 42 16.86 -8.43 -0.03
CA ASP A 42 18.08 -8.93 0.59
C ASP A 42 19.27 -7.95 0.58
N VAL A 43 19.21 -6.86 -0.21
CA VAL A 43 20.33 -5.91 -0.31
C VAL A 43 19.81 -4.47 -0.42
N ILE A 44 20.01 -3.68 0.63
CA ILE A 44 19.74 -2.23 0.59
C ILE A 44 20.89 -1.55 -0.16
N LYS A 45 20.64 -1.18 -1.41
CA LYS A 45 21.56 -0.32 -2.18
C LYS A 45 21.18 1.15 -2.01
N PRO A 46 22.17 2.06 -1.81
CA PRO A 46 21.93 3.50 -1.90
C PRO A 46 21.33 3.85 -3.27
N ASN A 47 20.50 4.89 -3.32
CA ASN A 47 19.87 5.40 -4.56
C ASN A 47 18.90 4.44 -5.27
N ILE A 48 18.45 3.37 -4.60
CA ILE A 48 17.36 2.52 -5.06
C ILE A 48 16.16 2.69 -4.14
N TYR A 49 15.00 2.92 -4.74
CA TYR A 49 13.74 3.05 -4.01
C TYR A 49 13.10 1.68 -3.80
N HIS A 50 13.26 1.09 -2.61
CA HIS A 50 12.85 -0.29 -2.32
C HIS A 50 11.33 -0.42 -2.13
N SER A 51 10.57 -0.37 -3.22
CA SER A 51 9.11 -0.45 -3.19
C SER A 51 8.52 -0.83 -4.55
N ILE A 52 7.21 -1.01 -4.58
CA ILE A 52 6.39 -1.21 -5.79
C ILE A 52 5.18 -0.30 -5.70
N TYR A 53 4.81 0.35 -6.79
CA TYR A 53 3.68 1.26 -6.83
C TYR A 53 2.36 0.56 -7.17
N ALA A 54 1.27 1.32 -7.01
CA ALA A 54 -0.09 0.82 -7.00
C ALA A 54 -0.45 0.03 -8.27
N LYS A 55 -0.10 0.54 -9.46
CA LYS A 55 -0.39 -0.12 -10.74
C LYS A 55 0.22 -1.53 -10.86
N PRO A 56 1.55 -1.74 -10.80
CA PRO A 56 2.11 -3.08 -10.88
C PRO A 56 1.71 -3.96 -9.69
N LEU A 57 1.44 -3.35 -8.52
CA LEU A 57 0.90 -4.06 -7.37
C LEU A 57 -0.50 -4.63 -7.66
N ALA A 58 -1.41 -3.83 -8.19
CA ALA A 58 -2.77 -4.25 -8.51
C ALA A 58 -2.79 -5.32 -9.60
N GLN A 59 -2.00 -5.14 -10.67
CA GLN A 59 -1.85 -6.11 -11.75
C GLN A 59 -1.40 -7.48 -11.23
N TRP A 60 -0.42 -7.50 -10.32
CA TRP A 60 0.03 -8.73 -9.70
C TRP A 60 -0.99 -9.31 -8.73
N GLY A 61 -1.59 -8.49 -7.87
CA GLY A 61 -2.61 -8.90 -6.91
C GLY A 61 -3.84 -9.52 -7.58
N ASN A 62 -4.18 -9.08 -8.79
CA ASN A 62 -5.31 -9.57 -9.56
C ASN A 62 -5.19 -11.06 -9.95
N LYS A 63 -3.99 -11.66 -9.82
CA LYS A 63 -3.79 -13.11 -9.98
C LYS A 63 -4.44 -13.94 -8.87
N TYR A 64 -4.72 -13.32 -7.72
CA TYR A 64 -5.19 -14.03 -6.52
C TYR A 64 -6.62 -13.67 -6.10
N GLY A 65 -7.17 -12.56 -6.61
CA GLY A 65 -8.49 -12.04 -6.28
C GLY A 65 -8.82 -10.82 -7.11
N LYS A 66 -9.96 -10.15 -6.87
CA LYS A 66 -10.30 -8.93 -7.60
C LYS A 66 -9.55 -7.74 -7.01
N VAL A 67 -8.49 -7.32 -7.68
CA VAL A 67 -7.63 -6.21 -7.20
C VAL A 67 -7.58 -5.12 -8.26
N ALA A 68 -7.77 -3.87 -7.86
CA ALA A 68 -7.77 -2.73 -8.76
C ALA A 68 -6.93 -1.57 -8.22
N ASP A 69 -6.17 -0.93 -9.10
CA ASP A 69 -5.53 0.35 -8.82
C ASP A 69 -6.60 1.45 -8.86
N ILE A 70 -6.76 2.14 -7.74
CA ILE A 70 -7.67 3.28 -7.60
C ILE A 70 -6.89 4.55 -7.23
N SER A 71 -5.61 4.61 -7.60
CA SER A 71 -4.78 5.79 -7.36
C SER A 71 -5.38 7.06 -7.98
N GLY A 72 -5.26 8.18 -7.27
CA GLY A 72 -5.91 9.45 -7.59
C GLY A 72 -7.27 9.63 -6.92
N SER A 73 -7.86 8.57 -6.37
CA SER A 73 -9.17 8.63 -5.71
C SER A 73 -9.19 9.54 -4.49
N SER A 74 -10.37 10.12 -4.22
CA SER A 74 -10.61 10.89 -3.00
C SER A 74 -10.66 9.96 -1.78
N VAL A 75 -10.51 10.56 -0.60
CA VAL A 75 -10.68 9.85 0.67
C VAL A 75 -12.10 9.31 0.81
N GLU A 76 -13.11 10.01 0.29
CA GLU A 76 -14.49 9.53 0.33
C GLU A 76 -14.67 8.26 -0.51
N THR A 77 -14.02 8.18 -1.68
CA THR A 77 -13.99 6.94 -2.47
C THR A 77 -13.34 5.79 -1.70
N LEU A 78 -12.31 6.06 -0.88
CA LEU A 78 -11.75 5.02 -0.01
C LEU A 78 -12.78 4.54 1.02
N LYS A 79 -13.48 5.47 1.68
CA LYS A 79 -14.55 5.13 2.63
C LYS A 79 -15.66 4.32 1.97
N ASP A 80 -16.06 4.67 0.75
CA ASP A 80 -17.09 3.93 0.01
C ASP A 80 -16.68 2.47 -0.27
N GLU A 81 -15.40 2.22 -0.55
CA GLU A 81 -14.88 0.87 -0.67
C GLU A 81 -14.91 0.14 0.69
N LEU A 82 -14.52 0.82 1.78
CA LEU A 82 -14.59 0.23 3.12
C LEU A 82 -16.02 -0.09 3.57
N ARG A 83 -17.01 0.76 3.24
CA ARG A 83 -18.44 0.51 3.51
C ARG A 83 -18.93 -0.75 2.80
N LYS A 84 -18.35 -1.09 1.65
CA LYS A 84 -18.60 -2.34 0.90
C LYS A 84 -17.79 -3.54 1.44
N GLY A 85 -17.03 -3.34 2.53
CA GLY A 85 -16.13 -4.34 3.09
C GLY A 85 -14.92 -4.62 2.21
N ASN A 86 -14.52 -3.70 1.34
CA ASN A 86 -13.36 -3.84 0.46
C ASN A 86 -12.15 -3.16 1.15
N PRO A 87 -11.15 -3.91 1.62
CA PRO A 87 -9.96 -3.30 2.18
C PRO A 87 -9.16 -2.60 1.08
N VAL A 88 -8.48 -1.50 1.45
CA VAL A 88 -7.68 -0.68 0.56
C VAL A 88 -6.25 -0.63 1.04
N VAL A 89 -5.31 -1.08 0.21
CA VAL A 89 -3.88 -0.87 0.42
C VAL A 89 -3.53 0.56 0.00
N VAL A 90 -2.94 1.34 0.89
CA VAL A 90 -2.61 2.76 0.68
C VAL A 90 -1.13 3.03 0.95
N TYR A 91 -0.64 4.13 0.37
CA TYR A 91 0.74 4.59 0.55
C TYR A 91 0.73 5.86 1.40
N VAL A 92 1.30 5.76 2.58
CA VAL A 92 1.45 6.86 3.56
C VAL A 92 2.93 7.05 3.87
N THR A 93 3.25 7.95 4.79
CA THR A 93 4.57 8.11 5.39
C THR A 93 4.66 7.24 6.66
N GLY A 94 5.83 6.71 6.96
CA GLY A 94 6.09 5.95 8.18
C GLY A 94 5.69 6.77 9.41
N ASN A 95 4.91 6.16 10.30
CA ASN A 95 4.32 6.80 11.48
C ASN A 95 3.57 8.12 11.19
N TYR A 96 3.09 8.32 9.96
CA TYR A 96 2.44 9.57 9.52
C TYR A 96 3.32 10.81 9.71
N ALA A 97 4.65 10.63 9.67
CA ALA A 97 5.62 11.71 9.80
C ALA A 97 5.68 12.59 8.53
N LYS A 98 6.41 13.70 8.59
CA LYS A 98 6.68 14.54 7.41
C LYS A 98 7.36 13.73 6.29
N PRO A 99 7.04 13.98 5.02
CA PRO A 99 7.65 13.25 3.91
C PRO A 99 9.14 13.60 3.76
N VAL A 100 9.93 12.58 3.45
CA VAL A 100 11.33 12.72 3.02
C VAL A 100 11.37 12.40 1.54
N TYR A 101 11.74 13.37 0.71
CA TYR A 101 11.73 13.21 -0.74
C TYR A 101 13.10 12.79 -1.27
N GLY A 102 13.13 11.69 -2.03
CA GLY A 102 14.28 11.25 -2.80
C GLY A 102 14.17 11.64 -4.28
N LYS A 103 15.31 11.87 -4.92
CA LYS A 103 15.40 12.08 -6.38
C LYS A 103 16.01 10.84 -7.02
N TYR A 104 15.27 10.26 -7.95
CA TYR A 104 15.65 9.08 -8.70
C TYR A 104 15.55 9.38 -10.20
N TRP A 105 16.20 8.56 -11.02
CA TRP A 105 16.20 8.74 -12.48
C TRP A 105 14.77 8.69 -13.08
N TRP A 106 13.84 7.97 -12.43
CA TRP A 106 12.45 7.85 -12.85
C TRP A 106 11.52 8.92 -12.24
N GLY A 107 12.03 9.79 -11.37
CA GLY A 107 11.26 10.87 -10.74
C GLY A 107 11.51 11.03 -9.24
N THR A 108 10.56 11.66 -8.55
CA THR A 108 10.63 11.87 -7.10
C THR A 108 9.96 10.72 -6.35
N GLY A 109 10.65 10.17 -5.35
CA GLY A 109 10.16 9.20 -4.37
C GLY A 109 9.80 9.86 -3.03
N ILE A 110 9.03 9.17 -2.19
CA ILE A 110 8.92 9.50 -0.75
C ILE A 110 9.63 8.37 -0.02
N ASP A 111 10.83 8.61 0.47
CA ASP A 111 11.79 7.60 0.93
C ASP A 111 11.35 6.98 2.25
N ASN A 112 10.67 7.76 3.09
CA ASN A 112 9.98 7.25 4.26
C ASN A 112 8.54 6.81 3.98
N ALA A 113 8.19 6.47 2.73
CA ALA A 113 6.88 5.90 2.44
C ALA A 113 6.72 4.55 3.13
N HIS A 114 5.54 4.35 3.67
CA HIS A 114 5.07 3.11 4.26
C HIS A 114 3.77 2.72 3.58
N ILE A 115 3.69 1.49 3.12
CA ILE A 115 2.46 0.94 2.60
C ILE A 115 1.68 0.46 3.83
N VAL A 116 0.36 0.63 3.90
CA VAL A 116 -0.51 0.05 4.95
C VAL A 116 -1.85 -0.41 4.36
N THR A 117 -2.68 -1.13 5.12
CA THR A 117 -4.00 -1.61 4.70
C THR A 117 -5.03 -0.90 5.55
N LEU A 118 -5.89 -0.16 4.89
CA LEU A 118 -7.11 0.41 5.41
C LEU A 118 -8.20 -0.65 5.37
N ASP A 119 -8.75 -1.03 6.52
CA ASP A 119 -9.79 -2.05 6.63
C ASP A 119 -11.00 -1.61 7.49
N GLY A 120 -11.01 -0.35 7.92
CA GLY A 120 -12.17 0.26 8.56
C GLY A 120 -12.04 1.77 8.73
N PHE A 121 -13.14 2.41 9.07
CA PHE A 121 -13.20 3.80 9.46
C PHE A 121 -14.30 3.98 10.50
N ASN A 122 -14.17 5.01 11.32
CA ASN A 122 -15.14 5.36 12.34
C ASN A 122 -15.48 6.85 12.21
N GLU A 123 -16.72 7.13 11.79
CA GLU A 123 -17.21 8.49 11.60
C GLU A 123 -17.39 9.24 12.92
N SER A 124 -17.71 8.55 14.02
CA SER A 124 -18.03 9.21 15.30
C SER A 124 -16.82 9.90 15.93
N ASN A 125 -15.61 9.37 15.71
CA ASN A 125 -14.37 9.94 16.22
C ASN A 125 -13.36 10.31 15.11
N ASN A 126 -13.78 10.27 13.84
CA ASN A 126 -12.95 10.57 12.67
C ASN A 126 -11.61 9.83 12.68
N THR A 127 -11.67 8.49 12.75
CA THR A 127 -10.47 7.65 12.71
C THR A 127 -10.55 6.58 11.62
N TYR A 128 -9.39 6.14 11.17
CA TYR A 128 -9.23 5.02 10.24
C TYR A 128 -8.60 3.84 10.97
N HIS A 129 -9.10 2.64 10.70
CA HIS A 129 -8.49 1.41 11.21
C HIS A 129 -7.49 0.89 10.19
N ILE A 130 -6.29 0.64 10.68
CA ILE A 130 -5.12 0.27 9.89
C ILE A 130 -4.64 -1.09 10.36
N SER A 131 -4.49 -2.00 9.42
CA SER A 131 -3.67 -3.21 9.58
C SER A 131 -2.28 -2.91 9.03
N ASP A 132 -1.27 -2.87 9.89
CA ASP A 132 0.14 -2.59 9.59
C ASP A 132 1.01 -3.82 9.86
N PRO A 133 1.92 -4.19 8.95
CA PRO A 133 2.71 -5.41 9.09
C PRO A 133 3.81 -5.28 10.13
N ASN A 134 4.23 -4.05 10.45
CA ASN A 134 5.30 -3.76 11.38
C ASN A 134 4.74 -3.43 12.77
N ALA A 135 3.57 -2.79 12.83
CA ALA A 135 2.98 -2.26 14.07
C ALA A 135 1.67 -2.95 14.50
N GLY A 136 1.16 -3.92 13.74
CA GLY A 136 -0.10 -4.58 14.04
C GLY A 136 -1.32 -3.73 13.67
N LYS A 137 -2.43 -3.90 14.39
CA LYS A 137 -3.69 -3.19 14.11
C LYS A 137 -3.85 -1.98 15.02
N TYR A 138 -4.20 -0.83 14.46
CA TYR A 138 -4.40 0.39 15.23
C TYR A 138 -5.37 1.36 14.56
N TRP A 139 -5.84 2.35 15.33
CA TRP A 139 -6.63 3.47 14.83
C TRP A 139 -5.75 4.71 14.67
N VAL A 140 -5.92 5.45 13.58
CA VAL A 140 -5.24 6.71 13.31
C VAL A 140 -6.27 7.82 13.08
N SER A 141 -5.99 9.04 13.53
CA SER A 141 -6.86 10.18 13.25
C SER A 141 -6.93 10.47 11.75
N ALA A 142 -8.11 10.87 11.29
CA ALA A 142 -8.34 11.23 9.90
C ALA A 142 -7.36 12.31 9.41
N SER A 143 -7.12 13.33 10.23
CA SER A 143 -6.16 14.40 9.92
C SER A 143 -4.75 13.89 9.57
N LYS A 144 -4.22 12.93 10.35
CA LYS A 144 -2.88 12.37 10.12
C LYS A 144 -2.85 11.47 8.89
N PHE A 145 -3.85 10.59 8.77
CA PHE A 145 -3.97 9.67 7.64
C PHE A 145 -4.12 10.45 6.33
N GLU A 146 -5.08 11.36 6.26
CA GLU A 146 -5.43 12.08 5.04
C GLU A 146 -4.32 13.02 4.60
N ALA A 147 -3.66 13.72 5.54
CA ALA A 147 -2.49 14.54 5.21
C ALA A 147 -1.37 13.71 4.55
N SER A 148 -1.16 12.48 5.03
CA SER A 148 -0.16 11.57 4.50
C SER A 148 -0.58 10.95 3.16
N TYR A 149 -1.80 10.43 3.07
CA TYR A 149 -2.37 9.86 1.84
C TYR A 149 -2.37 10.87 0.69
N ASN A 150 -2.74 12.13 0.96
CA ASN A 150 -2.85 13.17 -0.06
C ASN A 150 -1.52 13.57 -0.70
N LEU A 151 -0.37 13.15 -0.15
CA LEU A 151 0.94 13.37 -0.77
C LEU A 151 1.10 12.66 -2.13
N ARG A 152 0.45 11.50 -2.30
CA ARG A 152 0.50 10.72 -3.56
C ARG A 152 -0.84 10.22 -4.06
N LYS A 153 -1.81 10.03 -3.16
CA LYS A 153 -3.10 9.39 -3.43
C LYS A 153 -2.96 8.02 -4.10
N TYR A 154 -1.97 7.23 -3.71
CA TYR A 154 -1.81 5.88 -4.24
C TYR A 154 -2.62 4.90 -3.41
N ALA A 155 -3.47 4.13 -4.08
CA ALA A 155 -4.40 3.21 -3.45
C ALA A 155 -4.69 2.00 -4.35
N VAL A 156 -4.80 0.83 -3.74
CA VAL A 156 -5.15 -0.43 -4.38
C VAL A 156 -6.25 -1.10 -3.57
N VAL A 157 -7.42 -1.30 -4.17
CA VAL A 157 -8.56 -1.94 -3.50
C VAL A 157 -8.61 -3.44 -3.79
N VAL A 158 -9.08 -4.21 -2.81
CA VAL A 158 -9.41 -5.63 -2.96
C VAL A 158 -10.92 -5.84 -2.82
N ARG A 159 -11.59 -6.33 -3.87
CA ARG A 159 -13.06 -6.43 -4.00
C ARG A 159 -13.61 -7.85 -3.95
#